data_AF-A0A7C2LRL3-F1
#
_entry.id   AF-A0A7C2LRL3-F1
#
_cell.length_a   1.000
_cell.length_b   1.000
_cell.length_c   1.000
_cell.angle_alpha   90.00
_cell.angle_beta   90.00
_cell.angle_gamma   90.00
#
_symmetry.space_group_name_H-M   'P 1'
#
loop_
_entity.id
_entity.type
_entity.pdbx_description
1 polymer ?
#
loop_
_entity_poly.entity_id
_entity_poly.type
_entity_poly.pdbx_seq_one_letter_code
_entity_poly.pdbx_strand_id
1 'polypeptide(L)'
;MIDTYNTAADAQADRRQQQALLAALAAADRALRRDECGAWHIGGSRGSIHTWGDGRSWVLFVSCRSALHWTHTKRKLAICTVTQDGDDEGCLRLHQLPTPEQAAVIREALGIPKRRTITDEIRQRLKAYGFKQMPRREAAPAWNFWRERARAGGSAGPASQPKKTGELTNLEMVTQHER
;
A
#
# COMPACT_ATOMS: atom_id res chain seq x y z
N MET A 1 8.37 18.46 7.87
CA MET A 1 8.14 17.67 6.63
C MET A 1 8.33 18.64 5.48
N ILE A 2 9.35 18.42 4.66
CA ILE A 2 9.64 19.29 3.51
C ILE A 2 8.59 18.95 2.44
N ASP A 3 7.87 19.96 1.93
CA ASP A 3 6.96 19.77 0.80
C ASP A 3 7.77 19.93 -0.49
N THR A 4 7.66 18.96 -1.40
CA THR A 4 8.39 18.98 -2.69
C THR A 4 7.95 20.14 -3.58
N TYR A 5 6.72 20.63 -3.41
CA TYR A 5 6.14 21.65 -4.29
C TYR A 5 6.33 23.06 -3.74
N ASN A 6 6.65 24.00 -4.64
CA ASN A 6 6.71 25.43 -4.32
C ASN A 6 5.31 26.02 -4.06
N THR A 7 4.29 25.49 -4.75
CA THR A 7 2.90 25.96 -4.62
C THR A 7 1.90 24.82 -4.59
N ALA A 8 0.71 25.08 -4.06
CA ALA A 8 -0.42 24.15 -4.10
C ALA A 8 -0.90 23.86 -5.54
N ALA A 9 -0.73 24.82 -6.45
CA ALA A 9 -1.08 24.67 -7.86
C ALA A 9 -0.18 23.63 -8.55
N ASP A 10 1.12 23.64 -8.25
CA ASP A 10 2.08 22.66 -8.76
C ASP A 10 1.74 21.25 -8.26
N ALA A 11 1.47 21.12 -6.96
CA ALA A 11 1.06 19.86 -6.35
C ALA A 11 -0.23 19.30 -7.00
N GLN A 12 -1.18 20.16 -7.33
CA GLN A 12 -2.43 19.75 -7.97
C GLN A 12 -2.23 19.40 -9.46
N ALA A 13 -1.37 20.12 -10.18
CA ALA A 13 -1.02 19.79 -11.56
C ALA A 13 -0.32 18.43 -11.66
N ASP A 14 0.65 18.19 -10.79
CA ASP A 14 1.36 16.93 -10.70
C ASP A 14 0.41 15.76 -10.36
N ARG A 15 -0.46 15.94 -9.37
CA ARG A 15 -1.50 14.97 -9.02
C ARG A 15 -2.41 14.64 -10.20
N ARG A 16 -2.84 15.63 -10.98
CA ARG A 16 -3.69 15.40 -12.17
C ARG A 16 -2.96 14.57 -13.22
N GLN A 17 -1.69 14.86 -13.48
CA GLN A 17 -0.89 14.08 -14.41
C GLN A 17 -0.74 12.63 -13.93
N GLN A 18 -0.49 12.42 -12.64
CA GLN A 18 -0.44 11.08 -12.05
C GLN A 18 -1.79 10.35 -12.10
N GLN A 19 -2.91 11.05 -11.91
CA GLN A 19 -4.25 10.47 -12.05
C GLN A 19 -4.53 9.99 -13.49
N ALA A 20 -4.08 10.75 -14.49
CA ALA A 20 -4.21 10.34 -15.89
C ALA A 20 -3.45 9.03 -16.16
N LEU A 21 -2.20 8.93 -15.70
CA LEU A 21 -1.43 7.70 -15.82
C LEU A 21 -2.06 6.55 -15.01
N LEU A 22 -2.49 6.80 -13.77
CA LEU A 22 -3.15 5.79 -12.93
C LEU A 22 -4.39 5.19 -13.63
N ALA A 23 -5.16 6.04 -14.31
CA ALA A 23 -6.31 5.62 -15.10
C ALA A 23 -5.90 4.78 -16.32
N ALA A 24 -4.90 5.21 -17.10
CA ALA A 24 -4.35 4.43 -18.22
C ALA A 24 -3.77 3.08 -17.74
N LEU A 25 -3.18 3.06 -16.55
CA LEU A 25 -2.70 1.85 -15.90
C LEU A 25 -3.83 0.98 -15.36
N ALA A 26 -5.10 1.40 -15.38
CA ALA A 26 -6.20 0.69 -14.72
C ALA A 26 -5.82 0.17 -13.31
N ALA A 27 -5.07 0.98 -12.56
CA ALA A 27 -4.50 0.63 -11.28
C ALA A 27 -5.44 0.98 -10.13
N ALA A 28 -5.27 0.31 -8.99
CA ALA A 28 -6.05 0.59 -7.80
C ALA A 28 -5.76 2.01 -7.28
N ASP A 29 -6.80 2.73 -6.85
CA ASP A 29 -6.68 4.14 -6.46
C ASP A 29 -5.67 4.36 -5.32
N ARG A 30 -5.57 3.39 -4.41
CA ARG A 30 -4.61 3.39 -3.31
C ARG A 30 -3.14 3.38 -3.73
N ALA A 31 -2.84 3.08 -4.99
CA ALA A 31 -1.47 3.13 -5.50
C ALA A 31 -0.99 4.58 -5.64
N LEU A 32 -1.89 5.54 -5.86
CA LEU A 32 -1.56 6.96 -5.89
C LEU A 32 -1.50 7.53 -4.46
N ARG A 33 -0.31 7.98 -4.05
CA ARG A 33 -0.07 8.51 -2.70
C ARG A 33 1.10 9.50 -2.71
N ARG A 34 1.35 10.14 -1.56
CA ARG A 34 2.56 10.94 -1.36
C ARG A 34 3.71 10.07 -0.84
N ASP A 35 4.93 10.35 -1.26
CA ASP A 35 6.16 9.75 -0.73
C ASP A 35 6.67 10.49 0.52
N GLU A 36 7.86 10.13 0.99
CA GLU A 36 8.52 10.70 2.17
C GLU A 36 8.88 12.19 1.98
N CYS A 37 9.07 12.63 0.74
CA CYS A 37 9.31 14.02 0.35
C CYS A 37 8.01 14.80 0.08
N GLY A 38 6.86 14.14 0.22
CA GLY A 38 5.55 14.73 -0.07
C GLY A 38 5.19 14.78 -1.55
N ALA A 39 5.99 14.23 -2.46
CA ALA A 39 5.68 14.20 -3.89
C ALA A 39 4.66 13.10 -4.22
N TRP A 40 3.77 13.37 -5.17
CA TRP A 40 2.79 12.40 -5.66
C TRP A 40 3.47 11.33 -6.52
N HIS A 41 3.23 10.08 -6.18
CA HIS A 41 3.73 8.94 -6.94
C HIS A 41 2.70 7.82 -7.03
N ILE A 42 2.87 6.95 -8.02
CA ILE A 42 2.15 5.67 -8.12
C ILE A 42 3.08 4.58 -7.57
N GLY A 43 2.78 4.05 -6.39
CA GLY A 43 3.59 3.05 -5.71
C GLY A 43 3.20 1.61 -6.06
N GLY A 44 4.21 0.76 -6.29
CA GLY A 44 4.10 -0.69 -6.39
C GLY A 44 5.04 -1.38 -5.39
N SER A 45 5.01 -2.71 -5.34
CA SER A 45 5.89 -3.48 -4.42
C SER A 45 7.34 -3.61 -4.91
N ARG A 46 7.61 -3.25 -6.16
CA ARG A 46 8.93 -3.37 -6.83
C ARG A 46 9.36 -2.06 -7.51
N GLY A 47 8.78 -0.94 -7.11
CA GLY A 47 9.11 0.35 -7.69
C GLY A 47 8.01 1.39 -7.55
N SER A 48 8.24 2.52 -8.19
CA SER A 48 7.34 3.68 -8.15
C SER A 48 7.35 4.40 -9.49
N ILE A 49 6.33 5.23 -9.71
CA ILE A 49 6.26 6.12 -10.86
C ILE A 49 6.09 7.56 -10.39
N HIS A 50 6.99 8.43 -10.83
CA HIS A 50 6.95 9.87 -10.61
C HIS A 50 6.73 10.59 -11.95
N THR A 51 6.25 11.83 -11.92
CA THR A 51 6.29 12.66 -13.13
C THR A 51 7.74 13.06 -13.42
N TRP A 52 8.05 13.35 -14.68
CA TRP A 52 9.38 13.85 -15.06
C TRP A 52 9.56 15.35 -14.76
N GLY A 53 8.47 16.08 -14.50
CA GLY A 53 8.46 17.53 -14.33
C GLY A 53 8.27 18.33 -15.63
N ASP A 54 8.15 17.68 -16.79
CA ASP A 54 7.88 18.31 -18.09
C ASP A 54 6.37 18.44 -18.42
N GLY A 55 5.50 18.02 -17.49
CA GLY A 55 4.05 18.03 -17.66
C GLY A 55 3.50 16.96 -18.61
N ARG A 56 4.34 16.04 -19.13
CA ARG A 56 3.95 15.09 -20.19
C ARG A 56 4.46 13.67 -20.01
N SER A 57 5.63 13.49 -19.39
CA SER A 57 6.29 12.20 -19.25
C SER A 57 6.47 11.81 -17.78
N TRP A 58 6.84 10.54 -17.58
CA TRP A 58 7.01 9.93 -16.27
C TRP A 58 8.34 9.20 -16.17
N VAL A 59 8.86 9.09 -14.94
CA VAL A 59 9.98 8.21 -14.61
C VAL A 59 9.47 7.03 -13.80
N LEU A 60 9.85 5.82 -14.21
CA LEU A 60 9.61 4.58 -13.51
C LEU A 60 10.90 4.21 -12.81
N PHE A 61 10.89 4.17 -11.48
CA PHE A 61 11.94 3.49 -10.72
C PHE A 61 11.56 2.02 -10.58
N VAL A 62 12.46 1.11 -10.94
CA VAL A 62 12.24 -0.34 -10.90
C VAL A 62 13.35 -0.98 -10.08
N SER A 63 12.97 -1.74 -9.05
CA SER A 63 13.89 -2.57 -8.25
C SER A 63 13.59 -4.05 -8.50
N CYS A 64 14.63 -4.81 -8.86
CA CYS A 64 14.55 -6.24 -9.11
C CYS A 64 15.38 -7.03 -8.09
N ARG A 65 15.07 -8.32 -7.95
CA ARG A 65 15.78 -9.25 -7.04
C ARG A 65 17.19 -9.68 -7.49
N SER A 66 17.59 -9.37 -8.73
CA SER A 66 18.87 -9.76 -9.32
C SER A 66 19.11 -9.08 -10.66
N ALA A 67 20.37 -9.03 -11.09
CA ALA A 67 20.76 -8.46 -12.39
C ALA A 67 20.14 -9.17 -13.60
N LEU A 68 19.98 -10.49 -13.52
CA LEU A 68 19.28 -11.25 -14.56
C LEU A 68 17.80 -10.84 -14.65
N HIS A 69 17.14 -10.68 -13.49
CA HIS A 69 15.75 -10.22 -13.46
C HIS A 69 15.65 -8.80 -14.04
N TRP A 70 16.57 -7.90 -13.70
CA TRP A 70 16.62 -6.56 -14.28
C TRP A 70 16.78 -6.58 -15.80
N THR A 71 17.69 -7.40 -16.33
CA THR A 71 17.87 -7.59 -17.78
C THR A 71 16.58 -8.03 -18.48
N HIS A 72 15.84 -8.99 -17.91
CA HIS A 72 14.54 -9.40 -18.45
C HIS A 72 13.48 -8.30 -18.34
N THR A 73 13.46 -7.56 -17.23
CA THR A 73 12.51 -6.46 -17.01
C THR A 73 12.74 -5.33 -18.00
N LYS A 74 13.99 -4.95 -18.30
CA LYS A 74 14.31 -3.97 -19.35
C LYS A 74 13.73 -4.37 -20.70
N ARG A 75 13.89 -5.64 -21.10
CA ARG A 75 13.33 -6.17 -22.36
C ARG A 75 11.81 -6.09 -22.39
N LYS A 76 11.14 -6.40 -21.28
CA LYS A 76 9.67 -6.25 -21.16
C LYS A 76 9.23 -4.79 -21.25
N LEU A 77 10.00 -3.88 -20.66
CA LEU A 77 9.74 -2.44 -20.63
C LEU A 77 10.39 -1.68 -21.81
N ALA A 78 10.59 -2.34 -22.95
CA ALA A 78 11.18 -1.71 -24.15
C ALA A 78 10.38 -0.53 -24.72
N ILE A 79 9.14 -0.34 -24.26
CA ILE A 79 8.32 0.85 -24.53
C ILE A 79 8.82 2.12 -23.84
N CYS A 80 9.70 1.98 -22.84
CA CYS A 80 10.32 3.07 -22.10
C CYS A 80 11.78 3.26 -22.55
N THR A 81 12.32 4.46 -22.34
CA THR A 81 13.75 4.74 -22.53
C THR A 81 14.49 4.55 -21.21
N VAL A 82 15.52 3.72 -21.15
CA VAL A 82 16.35 3.60 -19.94
C VAL A 82 17.13 4.91 -19.72
N THR A 83 17.02 5.48 -18.52
CA THR A 83 17.73 6.71 -18.13
C THR A 83 18.82 6.45 -17.09
N GLN A 84 18.65 5.41 -16.27
CA GLN A 84 19.65 4.93 -15.34
C GLN A 84 19.66 3.40 -15.39
N ASP A 85 20.83 2.81 -15.63
CA ASP A 85 21.03 1.38 -15.74
C ASP A 85 21.95 0.91 -14.61
N GLY A 86 21.37 0.48 -13.49
CA GLY A 86 22.09 -0.15 -12.39
C GLY A 86 22.21 -1.67 -12.58
N ASP A 87 22.72 -2.34 -11.55
CA ASP A 87 22.95 -3.79 -11.59
C ASP A 87 21.64 -4.57 -11.51
N ASP A 88 20.83 -4.34 -10.48
CA ASP A 88 19.53 -4.98 -10.25
C ASP A 88 18.36 -3.98 -10.16
N GLU A 89 18.61 -2.71 -10.46
CA GLU A 89 17.60 -1.65 -10.46
C GLU A 89 17.90 -0.59 -11.53
N GLY A 90 16.92 0.28 -11.78
CA GLY A 90 17.12 1.39 -12.69
C GLY A 90 15.91 2.28 -12.86
N CYS A 91 16.11 3.33 -13.67
CA CYS A 91 15.08 4.28 -14.02
C CYS A 91 14.78 4.22 -15.52
N LEU A 92 13.50 4.22 -15.89
CA LEU A 92 13.07 4.31 -17.27
C LEU A 92 12.07 5.45 -17.45
N ARG A 93 12.18 6.19 -18.55
CA ARG A 93 11.26 7.25 -18.93
C ARG A 93 10.16 6.72 -19.83
N LEU A 94 8.92 7.00 -19.45
CA LEU A 94 7.72 6.74 -20.22
C LEU A 94 7.23 8.07 -20.82
N HIS A 95 7.22 8.16 -22.15
CA HIS A 95 6.96 9.42 -22.86
C HIS A 95 5.48 9.69 -23.13
N GLN A 96 4.64 8.66 -23.09
CA GLN A 96 3.23 8.71 -23.46
C GLN A 96 2.40 7.79 -22.56
N LEU A 97 1.09 8.00 -22.51
CA LEU A 97 0.20 7.09 -21.80
C LEU A 97 0.25 5.69 -22.45
N PRO A 98 0.36 4.62 -21.65
CA PRO A 98 0.49 3.28 -22.18
C PRO A 98 -0.84 2.76 -22.74
N THR A 99 -0.78 1.87 -23.73
CA THR A 99 -1.94 1.06 -24.14
C THR A 99 -2.35 0.09 -23.03
N PRO A 100 -3.55 -0.52 -23.08
CA PRO A 100 -3.98 -1.49 -22.06
C PRO A 100 -3.02 -2.68 -21.86
N GLU A 101 -2.38 -3.15 -22.94
CA GLU A 101 -1.40 -4.24 -22.94
C GLU A 101 -0.09 -3.79 -22.30
N GLN A 102 0.42 -2.63 -22.72
CA GLN A 102 1.62 -2.00 -22.14
C GLN A 102 1.43 -1.73 -20.64
N ALA A 103 0.25 -1.23 -20.27
CA ALA A 103 -0.13 -1.01 -18.89
C ALA A 103 -0.08 -2.30 -18.05
N ALA A 104 -0.46 -3.45 -18.63
CA ALA A 104 -0.34 -4.74 -17.95
C ALA A 104 1.12 -5.10 -17.66
N VAL A 105 2.00 -4.89 -18.63
CA VAL A 105 3.44 -5.12 -18.47
C VAL A 105 4.04 -4.19 -17.41
N ILE A 106 3.69 -2.89 -17.43
CA ILE A 106 4.16 -1.92 -16.42
C ILE A 106 3.69 -2.32 -15.01
N ARG A 107 2.41 -2.67 -14.86
CA ARG A 107 1.87 -3.12 -13.57
C ARG A 107 2.57 -4.36 -13.06
N GLU A 108 2.80 -5.34 -13.92
CA GLU A 108 3.52 -6.56 -13.57
C GLU A 108 4.96 -6.26 -13.17
N ALA A 109 5.68 -5.40 -13.89
CA ALA A 109 7.07 -5.06 -13.58
C ALA A 109 7.21 -4.37 -12.21
N LEU A 110 6.36 -3.37 -11.95
CA LEU A 110 6.41 -2.56 -10.73
C LEU A 110 5.67 -3.17 -9.53
N GLY A 111 4.89 -4.23 -9.75
CA GLY A 111 4.01 -4.79 -8.71
C GLY A 111 2.89 -3.83 -8.31
N ILE A 112 2.34 -3.08 -9.28
CA ILE A 112 1.21 -2.17 -9.04
C ILE A 112 -0.10 -2.97 -9.07
N PRO A 113 -0.94 -2.88 -8.02
CA PRO A 113 -2.19 -3.61 -7.98
C PRO A 113 -3.17 -3.09 -9.03
N LYS A 114 -3.73 -4.01 -9.83
CA LYS A 114 -4.82 -3.71 -10.79
C LYS A 114 -6.09 -3.27 -10.02
N ARG A 115 -6.83 -2.31 -10.56
CA ARG A 115 -8.16 -1.93 -10.07
C ARG A 115 -9.10 -3.13 -10.20
N ARG A 116 -9.80 -3.46 -9.12
CA ARG A 116 -10.86 -4.47 -9.15
C ARG A 116 -12.11 -3.84 -9.74
N THR A 117 -12.62 -4.40 -10.84
CA THR A 117 -13.95 -4.08 -11.32
C THR A 117 -14.95 -4.77 -10.39
N ILE A 118 -15.51 -4.01 -9.45
CA ILE A 118 -16.61 -4.50 -8.61
C ILE A 118 -17.89 -4.31 -9.43
N THR A 119 -18.52 -5.42 -9.82
CA THR A 119 -19.84 -5.38 -10.48
C THR A 119 -20.88 -4.79 -9.54
N ASP A 120 -21.98 -4.26 -10.08
CA ASP A 120 -23.04 -3.70 -9.25
C ASP A 120 -23.66 -4.72 -8.29
N GLU A 121 -23.74 -5.98 -8.71
CA GLU A 121 -24.19 -7.08 -7.85
C GLU A 121 -23.25 -7.30 -6.65
N ILE A 122 -21.93 -7.36 -6.88
CA ILE A 122 -20.95 -7.49 -5.79
C ILE A 122 -20.99 -6.23 -4.91
N ARG A 123 -21.16 -5.05 -5.50
CA ARG A 123 -21.30 -3.79 -4.76
C ARG A 123 -22.54 -3.79 -3.87
N GLN A 124 -23.69 -4.24 -4.38
CA GLN A 124 -24.93 -4.38 -3.62
C GLN A 124 -24.78 -5.42 -2.50
N ARG A 125 -24.15 -6.57 -2.80
CA ARG A 125 -23.82 -7.58 -1.81
C ARG A 125 -22.95 -7.00 -0.70
N LEU A 126 -21.86 -6.32 -1.03
CA LEU A 126 -20.97 -5.69 -0.05
C LEU A 126 -21.70 -4.63 0.81
N LYS A 127 -22.59 -3.82 0.21
CA LYS A 127 -23.46 -2.92 0.98
C LYS A 127 -24.34 -3.69 1.98
N ALA A 128 -25.01 -4.75 1.54
CA ALA A 128 -25.87 -5.57 2.40
C ALA A 128 -25.10 -6.24 3.55
N TYR A 129 -23.84 -6.64 3.33
CA TYR A 129 -22.98 -7.19 4.39
C TYR A 129 -22.43 -6.11 5.34
N GLY A 130 -22.09 -4.92 4.83
CA GLY A 130 -21.57 -3.81 5.64
C GLY A 130 -22.55 -3.30 6.70
N PHE A 131 -23.85 -3.50 6.48
CA PHE A 131 -24.90 -3.19 7.47
C PHE A 131 -25.24 -4.35 8.43
N LYS A 132 -24.82 -5.59 8.12
CA LYS A 132 -25.10 -6.77 8.96
C LYS A 132 -24.00 -7.11 9.96
N GLN A 133 -22.80 -6.52 9.83
CA GLN A 133 -21.72 -6.71 10.82
C GLN A 133 -21.84 -5.70 11.97
N MET A 134 -22.57 -6.18 12.99
CA MET A 134 -22.69 -5.75 14.38
C MET A 134 -23.34 -4.39 14.70
N PRO A 135 -24.42 -4.36 15.53
CA PRO A 135 -24.64 -3.21 16.40
C PRO A 135 -23.34 -3.00 17.16
N ARG A 136 -22.83 -1.77 17.13
CA ARG A 136 -21.75 -1.31 17.99
C ARG A 136 -22.03 -1.86 19.38
N ARG A 137 -21.39 -2.97 19.76
CA ARG A 137 -21.42 -3.49 21.14
C ARG A 137 -21.28 -2.27 22.01
N GLU A 138 -22.26 -2.03 22.87
CA GLU A 138 -22.33 -0.90 23.80
C GLU A 138 -20.99 -0.76 24.51
N ALA A 139 -20.08 -0.01 23.92
CA ALA A 139 -18.83 0.36 24.50
C ALA A 139 -19.09 1.65 25.27
N ALA A 140 -19.86 1.51 26.36
CA ALA A 140 -19.64 2.14 27.66
C ALA A 140 -20.82 1.80 28.60
N PRO A 141 -20.53 1.24 29.79
CA PRO A 141 -20.36 2.19 30.89
C PRO A 141 -19.13 1.94 31.76
N ALA A 142 -18.10 1.23 31.28
CA ALA A 142 -16.86 1.09 32.04
C ALA A 142 -16.20 2.46 32.37
N TRP A 143 -16.33 3.46 31.49
CA TRP A 143 -15.84 4.82 31.75
C TRP A 143 -16.68 5.60 32.77
N ASN A 144 -18.00 5.39 32.82
CA ASN A 144 -18.88 6.07 33.78
C ASN A 144 -18.64 5.55 35.20
N PHE A 145 -18.37 4.24 35.35
CA PHE A 145 -18.00 3.64 36.62
C PHE A 145 -16.72 4.25 37.23
N TRP A 146 -15.67 4.48 36.41
CA TRP A 146 -14.44 5.15 36.89
C TRP A 146 -14.65 6.64 37.20
N ARG A 147 -15.52 7.32 36.45
CA ARG A 147 -15.84 8.74 36.66
C ARG A 147 -16.71 8.97 37.90
N GLU A 148 -17.63 8.06 38.23
CA GLU A 148 -18.42 8.08 39.47
C GLU A 148 -17.57 7.74 40.70
N ARG A 149 -16.65 6.78 40.58
CA ARG A 149 -15.76 6.39 41.68
C ARG A 149 -14.73 7.48 42.03
N ALA A 150 -14.30 8.28 41.06
CA ALA A 150 -13.45 9.45 41.28
C ALA A 150 -14.20 10.63 41.93
N ARG A 151 -15.50 10.80 41.67
CA ARG A 151 -16.35 11.81 42.36
C ARG A 151 -16.70 11.43 43.79
N ALA A 152 -16.74 10.14 44.11
CA ALA A 152 -17.01 9.62 45.46
C ALA A 152 -15.78 9.65 46.40
N GLY A 153 -14.67 10.30 46.02
CA GLY A 153 -13.49 10.46 46.87
C GLY A 153 -12.61 9.22 47.02
N GLY A 154 -12.80 8.18 46.18
CA GLY A 154 -11.93 7.00 46.19
C GLY A 154 -10.61 7.28 45.50
N SER A 155 -9.49 7.22 46.25
CA SER A 155 -8.15 7.39 45.68
C SER A 155 -7.82 6.28 44.67
N ALA A 156 -7.37 6.67 43.49
CA ALA A 156 -6.92 5.75 42.45
C ALA A 156 -5.48 5.29 42.75
N GLY A 157 -5.33 4.07 43.27
CA GLY A 157 -4.03 3.38 43.26
C GLY A 157 -3.69 2.87 41.85
N PRO A 158 -2.40 2.78 41.46
CA PRO A 158 -2.01 2.37 40.12
C PRO A 158 -2.36 0.91 39.85
N ALA A 159 -2.91 0.66 38.67
CA ALA A 159 -3.28 -0.66 38.18
C ALA A 159 -2.04 -1.57 38.07
N SER A 160 -1.99 -2.60 38.91
CA SER A 160 -1.15 -3.79 38.74
C SER A 160 -1.46 -4.43 37.39
N GLN A 161 -0.43 -4.62 36.55
CA GLN A 161 -0.55 -5.39 35.31
C GLN A 161 -0.93 -6.85 35.61
N PRO A 162 -1.83 -7.47 34.82
CA PRO A 162 -2.10 -8.90 34.96
C PRO A 162 -0.87 -9.72 34.56
N LYS A 163 -0.37 -10.50 35.51
CA LYS A 163 0.67 -11.52 35.29
C LYS A 163 0.18 -12.53 34.24
N LYS A 164 0.97 -12.75 33.19
CA LYS A 164 0.78 -13.87 32.26
C LYS A 164 1.23 -15.16 32.94
N THR A 165 0.27 -15.95 33.41
CA THR A 165 0.48 -17.35 33.81
C THR A 165 -0.17 -18.24 32.75
N GLY A 166 0.58 -19.22 32.25
CA GLY A 166 0.04 -20.26 31.36
C GLY A 166 1.08 -20.82 30.39
N GLU A 167 2.07 -21.52 30.92
CA GLU A 167 2.81 -22.55 30.19
C GLU A 167 1.85 -23.61 29.63
N LEU A 168 2.08 -24.02 28.38
CA LEU A 168 1.71 -25.33 27.89
C LEU A 168 2.97 -25.96 27.31
N THR A 169 3.66 -26.69 28.16
CA THR A 169 4.53 -27.80 27.78
C THR A 169 3.63 -28.93 27.27
N ASN A 170 3.96 -29.46 26.10
CA ASN A 170 3.61 -30.83 25.68
C ASN A 170 4.53 -31.20 24.51
N LEU A 171 5.75 -31.60 24.88
CA LEU A 171 6.61 -32.43 24.06
C LEU A 171 7.22 -33.45 25.01
N GLU A 172 6.63 -34.64 25.06
CA GLU A 172 7.34 -35.92 24.96
C GLU A 172 6.46 -37.12 25.34
N MET A 173 6.89 -38.26 24.77
CA MET A 173 6.56 -39.65 25.06
C MET A 173 5.47 -40.31 24.21
N VAL A 174 5.66 -41.49 23.60
CA VAL A 174 6.78 -42.45 23.48
C VAL A 174 6.30 -43.53 22.49
N THR A 175 7.18 -44.11 21.67
CA THR A 175 7.33 -45.58 21.54
C THR A 175 8.52 -45.93 20.64
N GLN A 176 9.52 -46.56 21.25
CA GLN A 176 10.61 -47.32 20.61
C GLN A 176 10.13 -48.72 20.16
N HIS A 177 11.05 -49.41 19.47
CA HIS A 177 11.17 -50.86 19.15
C HIS A 177 10.67 -51.26 17.75
N GLU A 178 11.37 -52.07 16.94
CA GLU A 178 12.68 -52.74 17.00
C GLU A 178 12.92 -53.38 15.61
N ARG A 179 14.17 -53.40 15.15
CA ARG A 179 14.91 -54.41 14.36
C ARG A 179 15.78 -53.82 13.27
#